data_AF-A0A0D3FCJ5-F1
#
_entry.id   AF-A0A0D3FCJ5-F1
#
_cell.length_a   1.000
_cell.length_b   1.000
_cell.length_c   1.000
_cell.angle_alpha   90.00
_cell.angle_beta   90.00
_cell.angle_gamma   90.00
#
_symmetry.space_group_name_H-M   'P 1'
#
loop_
_entity.id
_entity.type
_entity.pdbx_description
1 polymer ?
#
loop_
_entity_poly.entity_id
_entity_poly.type
_entity_poly.pdbx_seq_one_letter_code
_entity_poly.pdbx_strand_id
1 'polypeptide(L)'
;MAASRLPLLLLLAVAAGRHALPAAGSDAHPGYDDGAEDTCGVPAAAGRMEEYGGGRILDITHAYRADLPEFAPGAVTGPVVRLKDSMANGSICNLSELKMHCHTGTHVDAPGHINQGHFAAGLDVDKLDLDLLNGTPSPPPPPLYLFPFLLARRHGRGFVWCA
;
A
#
# COMPACT_ATOMS: atom_id res chain seq x y z
N MET A 1 52.71 20.75 -20.28
CA MET A 1 52.47 20.07 -18.99
C MET A 1 51.02 19.66 -18.94
N ALA A 2 50.71 18.39 -19.19
CA ALA A 2 49.34 17.88 -19.11
C ALA A 2 48.96 17.73 -17.63
N ALA A 3 47.99 18.53 -17.17
CA ALA A 3 47.49 18.41 -15.81
C ALA A 3 46.79 17.05 -15.64
N SER A 4 47.20 16.31 -14.60
CA SER A 4 46.61 15.02 -14.24
C SER A 4 45.12 15.19 -13.94
N ARG A 5 44.26 14.58 -14.78
CA ARG A 5 42.79 14.57 -14.62
C ARG A 5 42.30 13.51 -13.64
N LEU A 6 43.23 12.74 -13.07
CA LEU A 6 42.97 11.64 -12.13
C LEU A 6 42.13 12.03 -10.89
N PRO A 7 42.38 13.17 -10.20
CA PRO A 7 41.62 13.51 -9.00
C PRO A 7 40.17 13.93 -9.33
N LEU A 8 39.94 14.52 -10.50
CA LEU A 8 38.60 14.91 -10.96
C LEU A 8 37.76 13.69 -11.36
N LEU A 9 38.37 12.70 -12.02
CA LEU A 9 37.73 11.42 -12.36
C LEU A 9 37.39 10.62 -11.10
N LEU A 10 38.26 10.64 -10.07
CA LEU A 10 38.00 9.98 -8.80
C LEU A 10 36.83 10.63 -8.04
N LEU A 11 36.72 11.97 -8.06
CA LEU A 11 35.61 12.70 -7.45
C LEU A 11 34.27 12.42 -8.15
N LEU A 12 34.26 12.34 -9.48
CA LEU A 12 33.09 11.98 -10.28
C LEU A 12 32.64 10.54 -10.02
N ALA A 13 33.58 9.60 -9.84
CA ALA A 13 33.28 8.21 -9.50
C ALA A 13 32.67 8.08 -8.10
N VAL A 14 33.17 8.83 -7.11
CA VAL A 14 32.62 8.85 -5.74
C VAL A 14 31.24 9.53 -5.70
N ALA A 15 31.00 10.56 -6.52
CA ALA A 15 29.70 11.20 -6.63
C ALA A 15 28.67 10.30 -7.36
N ALA A 16 29.07 9.61 -8.44
CA ALA A 16 28.21 8.67 -9.15
C ALA A 16 27.91 7.40 -8.33
N GLY A 17 28.84 6.96 -7.49
CA GLY A 17 28.64 5.82 -6.58
C GLY A 17 27.62 6.06 -5.47
N ARG A 18 27.21 7.31 -5.22
CA ARG A 18 26.15 7.65 -4.25
C ARG A 18 24.73 7.57 -4.82
N HIS A 19 24.58 7.37 -6.14
CA HIS A 19 23.27 7.42 -6.82
C HIS A 19 22.74 6.07 -7.33
N ALA A 20 23.38 4.97 -6.97
CA ALA A 20 22.84 3.64 -7.24
C ALA A 20 22.80 2.82 -5.94
N LEU A 21 21.88 3.16 -5.04
CA LEU A 21 21.35 2.12 -4.18
C LEU A 21 20.54 1.19 -5.10
N PRO A 22 20.80 -0.13 -5.11
CA PRO A 22 19.82 -1.03 -5.67
C PRO A 22 18.51 -0.79 -4.91
N ALA A 23 17.41 -0.63 -5.64
CA ALA A 23 16.09 -0.72 -5.08
C ALA A 23 15.98 -2.14 -4.50
N ALA A 24 16.29 -2.29 -3.21
CA ALA A 24 16.00 -3.51 -2.48
C ALA A 24 14.48 -3.67 -2.55
N GLY A 25 14.05 -4.60 -3.40
CA GLY A 25 12.68 -5.06 -3.43
C GLY A 25 12.28 -5.54 -2.04
N SER A 26 11.01 -5.26 -1.70
CA SER A 26 10.11 -5.76 -0.64
C SER A 26 10.58 -6.64 0.55
N ASP A 27 11.86 -6.71 0.91
CA ASP A 27 12.40 -7.55 1.98
C ASP A 27 12.15 -6.99 3.39
N ALA A 28 11.35 -5.92 3.51
CA ALA A 28 11.03 -5.36 4.82
C ALA A 28 10.18 -6.31 5.68
N HIS A 29 9.50 -7.27 5.06
CA HIS A 29 8.77 -8.32 5.76
C HIS A 29 8.85 -9.64 4.98
N PRO A 30 9.35 -10.73 5.56
CA PRO A 30 9.53 -12.01 4.87
C PRO A 30 8.22 -12.77 4.59
N GLY A 31 7.06 -12.16 4.86
CA GLY A 31 5.77 -12.85 4.94
C GLY A 31 4.79 -12.61 3.79
N TYR A 32 5.20 -11.92 2.72
CA TYR A 32 4.39 -11.84 1.51
C TYR A 32 4.90 -12.87 0.50
N ASP A 33 4.60 -14.15 0.71
CA ASP A 33 4.90 -15.17 -0.30
C ASP A 33 4.01 -14.95 -1.54
N ASP A 34 4.62 -14.89 -2.72
CA ASP A 34 4.03 -14.52 -4.01
C ASP A 34 3.10 -15.58 -4.62
N GLY A 35 2.77 -16.66 -3.90
CA GLY A 35 2.04 -17.75 -4.51
C GLY A 35 1.71 -18.92 -3.58
N ALA A 36 0.50 -18.89 -3.03
CA ALA A 36 -0.34 -20.07 -2.95
C ALA A 36 -1.79 -19.59 -3.03
N GLU A 37 -2.54 -20.14 -3.98
CA GLU A 37 -3.97 -19.91 -4.08
C GLU A 37 -4.65 -20.25 -2.75
N ASP A 38 -5.60 -19.44 -2.30
CA ASP A 38 -6.67 -20.01 -1.49
C ASP A 38 -8.02 -19.31 -1.67
N THR A 39 -8.67 -19.61 -2.79
CA THR A 39 -10.11 -19.83 -2.73
C THR A 39 -10.37 -21.14 -1.99
N CYS A 40 -10.67 -21.04 -0.68
CA CYS A 40 -11.19 -22.10 0.17
C CYS A 40 -10.22 -23.24 0.61
N GLY A 41 -9.50 -23.03 1.72
CA GLY A 41 -8.77 -24.05 2.48
C GLY A 41 -7.23 -24.11 2.31
N VAL A 42 -6.54 -23.94 3.45
CA VAL A 42 -5.17 -24.36 3.89
C VAL A 42 -4.01 -23.32 3.86
N PRO A 43 -2.99 -23.43 4.73
CA PRO A 43 -2.82 -22.60 5.93
C PRO A 43 -1.66 -21.58 5.79
N ALA A 44 -1.89 -20.33 6.17
CA ALA A 44 -0.81 -19.35 6.32
C ALA A 44 0.14 -19.76 7.45
N ALA A 45 1.45 -19.75 7.20
CA ALA A 45 2.51 -20.29 8.09
C ALA A 45 2.70 -19.56 9.44
N ALA A 46 1.90 -18.53 9.72
CA ALA A 46 1.70 -17.98 11.05
C ALA A 46 0.18 -17.81 11.24
N GLY A 47 -0.38 -18.40 12.28
CA GLY A 47 -1.83 -18.38 12.52
C GLY A 47 -2.38 -16.95 12.44
N ARG A 48 -3.23 -16.69 11.46
CA ARG A 48 -3.93 -15.43 11.33
C ARG A 48 -4.95 -15.34 12.46
N MET A 49 -5.00 -14.23 13.19
CA MET A 49 -6.01 -14.01 14.22
C MET A 49 -7.34 -13.77 13.51
N GLU A 50 -8.15 -14.83 13.34
CA GLU A 50 -9.37 -14.80 12.53
C GLU A 50 -10.67 -14.77 13.37
N GLU A 51 -10.60 -14.37 14.64
CA GLU A 51 -11.76 -14.34 15.54
C GLU A 51 -11.89 -13.02 16.32
N TYR A 52 -13.10 -12.45 16.34
CA TYR A 52 -13.48 -11.30 17.16
C TYR A 52 -14.91 -11.47 17.67
N GLY A 53 -15.14 -11.35 18.98
CA GLY A 53 -16.47 -11.44 19.58
C GLY A 53 -17.22 -12.76 19.34
N GLY A 54 -16.51 -13.87 19.08
CA GLY A 54 -17.09 -15.16 18.72
C GLY A 54 -17.52 -15.30 17.26
N GLY A 55 -17.26 -14.30 16.41
CA GLY A 55 -17.45 -14.33 14.97
C GLY A 55 -16.13 -14.52 14.20
N ARG A 56 -16.25 -14.84 12.91
CA ARG A 56 -15.11 -14.95 11.98
C ARG A 56 -14.69 -13.58 11.47
N ILE A 57 -13.39 -13.32 11.44
CA ILE A 57 -12.76 -12.15 10.80
C ILE A 57 -12.36 -12.53 9.37
N LEU A 58 -12.72 -11.70 8.40
CA LEU A 58 -12.29 -11.83 7.01
C LEU A 58 -11.33 -10.68 6.69
N ASP A 59 -10.15 -10.96 6.13
CA ASP A 59 -9.35 -9.88 5.52
C ASP A 59 -10.02 -9.45 4.22
N ILE A 60 -10.10 -8.14 4.02
CA ILE A 60 -10.47 -7.54 2.73
C ILE A 60 -9.34 -6.62 2.20
N THR A 61 -8.18 -6.66 2.84
CA THR A 61 -7.04 -5.79 2.56
C THR A 61 -6.08 -6.48 1.60
N HIS A 62 -5.67 -5.77 0.55
CA HIS A 62 -4.55 -6.23 -0.27
C HIS A 62 -3.24 -6.00 0.47
N ALA A 63 -2.33 -6.98 0.40
CA ALA A 63 -0.96 -6.82 0.86
C ALA A 63 -0.24 -5.69 0.11
N TYR A 64 0.52 -4.87 0.83
CA TYR A 64 1.41 -3.87 0.21
C TYR A 64 2.67 -4.54 -0.30
N ARG A 65 2.76 -4.63 -1.63
CA ARG A 65 3.85 -5.27 -2.37
C ARG A 65 4.30 -4.37 -3.51
N ALA A 66 5.54 -4.54 -3.95
CA ALA A 66 6.14 -3.62 -4.93
C ALA A 66 5.47 -3.69 -6.31
N ASP A 67 4.85 -4.82 -6.63
CA ASP A 67 4.10 -5.06 -7.86
C ASP A 67 2.59 -4.79 -7.72
N LEU A 68 2.15 -4.19 -6.60
CA LEU A 68 0.75 -3.82 -6.42
C LEU A 68 0.36 -2.80 -7.52
N PRO A 69 -0.74 -3.03 -8.26
CA PRO A 69 -1.15 -2.12 -9.32
C PRO A 69 -1.43 -0.71 -8.80
N GLU A 70 -1.04 0.30 -9.56
CA GLU A 70 -1.43 1.69 -9.33
C GLU A 70 -2.56 2.14 -10.26
N PHE A 71 -3.10 3.34 -9.99
CA PHE A 71 -4.16 3.95 -10.79
C PHE A 71 -3.77 4.11 -12.27
N ALA A 72 -2.54 4.55 -12.54
CA ALA A 72 -2.08 4.75 -13.90
C ALA A 72 -1.97 3.39 -14.64
N PRO A 73 -2.49 3.27 -15.88
CA PRO A 73 -2.45 2.00 -16.60
C PRO A 73 -1.04 1.43 -16.73
N GLY A 74 -0.85 0.20 -16.23
CA GLY A 74 0.43 -0.50 -16.26
C GLY A 74 1.45 -0.06 -15.22
N ALA A 75 1.11 0.91 -14.36
CA ALA A 75 1.95 1.32 -13.25
C ALA A 75 1.80 0.37 -12.05
N VAL A 76 2.87 0.28 -11.26
CA VAL A 76 2.94 -0.49 -10.01
C VAL A 76 3.55 0.39 -8.93
N THR A 77 3.32 0.05 -7.66
CA THR A 77 3.66 0.95 -6.55
C THR A 77 5.15 1.09 -6.30
N GLY A 78 5.96 0.13 -6.76
CA GLY A 78 7.39 0.09 -6.47
C GLY A 78 7.66 -0.16 -4.97
N PRO A 79 8.91 -0.01 -4.50
CA PRO A 79 9.29 -0.35 -3.13
C PRO A 79 8.70 0.64 -2.12
N VAL A 80 7.46 0.41 -1.69
CA VAL A 80 6.76 1.27 -0.72
C VAL A 80 7.20 1.04 0.72
N VAL A 81 7.68 -0.17 1.05
CA VAL A 81 8.20 -0.49 2.39
C VAL A 81 9.71 -0.68 2.33
N ARG A 82 10.43 -0.03 3.24
CA ARG A 82 11.89 -0.13 3.36
C ARG A 82 12.31 -0.38 4.80
N LEU A 83 13.14 -1.39 5.05
CA LEU A 83 13.75 -1.60 6.35
C LEU A 83 14.80 -0.50 6.63
N LYS A 84 14.61 0.25 7.72
CA LYS A 84 15.52 1.31 8.20
C LYS A 84 16.56 0.74 9.15
N ASP A 85 16.11 0.01 10.17
CA ASP A 85 16.95 -0.60 11.19
C ASP A 85 16.59 -2.08 11.34
N SER A 86 17.58 -2.91 11.69
CA SER A 86 17.39 -4.36 11.83
C SER A 86 18.00 -4.90 13.11
N MET A 87 17.29 -5.80 13.78
CA MET A 87 17.81 -6.55 14.92
C MET A 87 18.98 -7.46 14.52
N ALA A 88 19.00 -7.97 13.29
CA ALA A 88 20.13 -8.72 12.75
C ALA A 88 21.41 -7.87 12.69
N ASN A 89 21.27 -6.55 12.61
CA ASN A 89 22.36 -5.57 12.60
C ASN A 89 22.57 -4.92 13.98
N GLY A 90 22.00 -5.48 15.06
CA GLY A 90 22.19 -5.01 16.43
C GLY A 90 21.22 -3.92 16.91
N SER A 91 20.19 -3.58 16.13
CA SER A 91 19.10 -2.73 16.62
C SER A 91 18.26 -3.47 17.68
N ILE A 92 17.58 -2.72 18.55
CA ILE A 92 16.61 -3.29 19.50
C ILE A 92 15.28 -3.69 18.84
N CYS A 93 15.05 -3.27 17.59
CA CYS A 93 13.86 -3.60 16.81
C CYS A 93 14.14 -3.60 15.30
N ASN A 94 13.26 -4.25 14.53
CA ASN A 94 13.19 -4.05 13.09
C ASN A 94 12.28 -2.84 12.83
N LEU A 95 12.85 -1.76 12.30
CA LEU A 95 12.11 -0.53 11.99
C LEU A 95 11.93 -0.42 10.48
N SER A 96 10.70 -0.30 10.01
CA SER A 96 10.39 -0.13 8.59
C SER A 96 9.78 1.25 8.34
N GLU A 97 10.09 1.84 7.20
CA GLU A 97 9.45 3.04 6.65
C GLU A 97 8.47 2.62 5.55
N LEU A 98 7.28 3.21 5.57
CA LEU A 98 6.27 3.07 4.51
C LEU A 98 6.08 4.44 3.84
N LYS A 99 6.20 4.48 2.51
CA LYS A 99 5.94 5.67 1.69
C LYS A 99 5.11 5.30 0.47
N MET A 100 3.92 5.88 0.35
CA MET A 100 2.95 5.56 -0.70
C MET A 100 1.99 6.74 -0.95
N HIS A 101 1.19 6.68 -2.01
CA HIS A 101 0.05 7.57 -2.21
C HIS A 101 -1.11 7.16 -1.31
N CYS A 102 -1.99 8.09 -0.93
CA CYS A 102 -3.17 7.78 -0.11
C CYS A 102 -4.17 6.84 -0.82
N HIS A 103 -4.10 6.77 -2.15
CA HIS A 103 -4.98 5.96 -3.01
C HIS A 103 -4.28 4.68 -3.50
N THR A 104 -3.38 4.12 -2.69
CA THR A 104 -2.69 2.86 -2.97
C THR A 104 -3.40 1.71 -2.25
N GLY A 105 -3.71 0.62 -2.97
CA GLY A 105 -4.27 -0.60 -2.37
C GLY A 105 -5.73 -0.44 -1.89
N THR A 106 -6.12 -1.23 -0.90
CA THR A 106 -7.43 -1.09 -0.25
C THR A 106 -7.41 0.17 0.64
N HIS A 107 -8.22 1.18 0.32
CA HIS A 107 -8.20 2.50 0.97
C HIS A 107 -9.62 3.10 1.12
N VAL A 108 -9.72 4.24 1.81
CA VAL A 108 -10.94 5.02 2.00
C VAL A 108 -10.71 6.43 1.46
N ASP A 109 -11.61 6.91 0.62
CA ASP A 109 -11.56 8.27 0.09
C ASP A 109 -12.40 9.24 0.95
N ALA A 110 -11.81 10.39 1.27
CA ALA A 110 -12.54 11.49 1.90
C ALA A 110 -13.46 12.23 0.90
N PRO A 111 -14.52 12.92 1.36
CA PRO A 111 -15.34 13.78 0.52
C PRO A 111 -14.52 14.86 -0.22
N GLY A 112 -13.43 15.34 0.40
CA GLY A 112 -12.49 16.27 -0.21
C GLY A 112 -11.71 15.70 -1.41
N HIS A 113 -11.65 14.37 -1.59
CA HIS A 113 -10.90 13.74 -2.69
C HIS A 113 -11.40 14.18 -4.08
N ILE A 114 -12.73 14.25 -4.26
CA ILE A 114 -13.36 14.55 -5.54
C ILE A 114 -13.96 15.97 -5.57
N ASN A 115 -14.14 16.62 -4.42
CA ASN A 115 -14.80 17.92 -4.33
C ASN A 115 -13.89 19.00 -3.73
N GLN A 116 -13.56 20.01 -4.56
CA GLN A 116 -12.69 21.12 -4.17
C GLN A 116 -13.24 21.97 -3.01
N GLY A 117 -14.56 22.15 -2.92
CA GLY A 117 -15.19 22.88 -1.83
C GLY A 117 -15.05 22.13 -0.50
N HIS A 118 -15.26 20.81 -0.50
CA HIS A 118 -15.05 19.96 0.67
C HIS A 118 -13.56 19.90 1.07
N PHE A 119 -12.65 19.83 0.09
CA PHE A 119 -11.22 19.90 0.35
C PHE A 119 -10.83 21.22 1.04
N ALA A 120 -11.30 22.34 0.50
CA ALA A 120 -11.03 23.66 1.08
C ALA A 120 -11.66 23.83 2.48
N ALA A 121 -12.76 23.14 2.76
CA ALA A 121 -13.40 23.10 4.07
C ALA A 121 -12.72 22.12 5.05
N GLY A 122 -11.68 21.40 4.63
CA GLY A 122 -10.96 20.44 5.46
C GLY A 122 -11.74 19.17 5.80
N LEU A 123 -12.68 18.76 4.95
CA LEU A 123 -13.45 17.52 5.09
C LEU A 123 -12.61 16.32 4.61
N ASP A 124 -11.59 15.98 5.39
CA ASP A 124 -10.67 14.87 5.16
C ASP A 124 -11.08 13.60 5.96
N VAL A 125 -10.34 12.50 5.81
CA VAL A 125 -10.63 11.20 6.43
C VAL A 125 -10.71 11.27 7.96
N ASP A 126 -10.01 12.22 8.59
CA ASP A 126 -10.03 12.45 10.05
C ASP A 126 -11.34 13.09 10.55
N LYS A 127 -12.22 13.52 9.63
CA LYS A 127 -13.55 14.08 9.94
C LYS A 127 -14.69 13.09 9.74
N LEU A 128 -14.42 11.88 9.26
CA LEU A 128 -15.44 10.86 9.07
C LEU A 128 -15.91 10.29 10.42
N ASP A 129 -17.22 10.09 10.54
CA ASP A 129 -17.82 9.41 11.69
C ASP A 129 -17.37 7.94 11.72
N LEU A 130 -16.96 7.43 12.88
CA LEU A 130 -16.54 6.03 13.00
C LEU A 130 -17.71 5.06 12.83
N ASP A 131 -18.94 5.48 13.09
CA ASP A 131 -20.13 4.67 12.83
C ASP A 131 -20.36 4.46 11.33
N LEU A 132 -19.94 5.42 10.49
CA LEU A 132 -19.93 5.27 9.03
C LEU A 132 -18.92 4.21 8.58
N LEU A 133 -17.76 4.14 9.26
CA LEU A 133 -16.69 3.19 8.92
C LEU A 133 -16.96 1.77 9.45
N ASN A 134 -17.88 1.62 10.40
CA ASN A 134 -18.21 0.35 11.07
C ASN A 134 -19.68 -0.07 10.87
N GLY A 135 -20.19 0.05 9.64
CA GLY A 135 -21.57 -0.30 9.33
C GLY A 135 -21.85 -1.81 9.36
N THR A 136 -23.00 -2.22 9.91
CA THR A 136 -23.59 -3.52 9.59
C THR A 136 -23.98 -3.50 8.11
N PRO A 137 -23.67 -4.53 7.30
CA PRO A 137 -24.20 -4.60 5.94
C PRO A 137 -25.73 -4.54 6.03
N SER A 138 -26.31 -3.41 5.62
CA SER A 138 -27.75 -3.25 5.63
C SER A 138 -28.35 -4.26 4.64
N PRO A 139 -29.57 -4.78 4.90
CA PRO A 139 -30.30 -5.47 3.84
C PRO A 139 -30.40 -4.51 2.64
N PRO A 140 -30.31 -5.04 1.39
CA PRO A 140 -30.21 -4.20 0.21
C PRO A 140 -31.34 -3.16 0.21
N PRO A 141 -31.05 -1.85 0.07
CA PRO A 141 -32.09 -0.85 0.03
C PRO A 141 -32.99 -1.10 -1.19
N PRO A 142 -34.30 -0.79 -1.11
CA PRO A 142 -35.16 -0.73 -2.29
C PRO A 142 -34.55 0.26 -3.31
N PRO A 143 -34.83 0.09 -4.61
CA PRO A 143 -34.02 0.65 -5.69
C PRO A 143 -34.26 2.16 -5.86
N LEU A 144 -33.79 2.99 -4.94
CA LEU A 144 -33.75 4.43 -5.10
C LEU A 144 -32.50 4.99 -4.42
N TYR A 145 -31.68 5.66 -5.24
CA TYR A 145 -30.43 6.37 -4.91
C TYR A 145 -29.17 5.53 -4.73
N LEU A 146 -28.79 4.84 -5.82
CA LEU A 146 -27.37 4.60 -6.10
C LEU A 146 -26.76 5.93 -6.58
N PHE A 147 -26.10 6.67 -5.69
CA PHE A 147 -25.08 7.63 -6.13
C PHE A 147 -23.96 6.81 -6.79
N PRO A 148 -23.64 7.00 -8.08
CA PRO A 148 -22.87 6.02 -8.81
C PRO A 148 -21.38 6.33 -8.73
N PHE A 149 -20.68 5.99 -7.65
CA PHE A 149 -19.21 5.88 -7.69
C PHE A 149 -18.73 4.82 -6.71
N LEU A 150 -18.93 3.56 -7.10
CA LEU A 150 -18.16 2.43 -6.58
C LEU A 150 -18.10 1.38 -7.70
N LEU A 151 -17.45 1.72 -8.81
CA LEU A 151 -17.25 0.77 -9.89
C LEU A 151 -15.96 0.00 -9.61
N ALA A 152 -16.07 -1.14 -8.93
CA ALA A 152 -14.99 -2.09 -8.85
C ALA A 152 -14.68 -2.59 -10.28
N ARG A 153 -13.62 -2.07 -10.89
CA ARG A 153 -13.19 -2.52 -12.23
C ARG A 153 -12.31 -3.73 -12.03
N ARG A 154 -12.82 -4.90 -12.40
CA ARG A 154 -12.04 -6.14 -12.41
C ARG A 154 -10.93 -6.03 -13.46
N HIS A 155 -9.69 -5.89 -13.01
CA HIS A 155 -8.51 -6.03 -13.86
C HIS A 155 -7.83 -7.36 -13.49
N GLY A 156 -8.10 -8.41 -14.28
CA GLY A 156 -7.59 -9.75 -14.02
C GLY A 156 -8.25 -10.43 -12.81
N ARG A 157 -7.43 -10.92 -11.87
CA ARG A 157 -7.88 -11.57 -10.61
C ARG A 157 -8.05 -10.59 -9.44
N GLY A 158 -7.79 -9.30 -9.63
CA GLY A 158 -7.94 -8.26 -8.61
C GLY A 158 -9.10 -7.31 -8.88
N PHE A 159 -9.61 -6.70 -7.81
CA PHE A 159 -10.54 -5.57 -7.88
C PHE A 159 -9.74 -4.29 -7.63
N VAL A 160 -9.75 -3.39 -8.61
CA VAL A 160 -9.35 -2.00 -8.37
C VAL A 160 -10.63 -1.26 -8.05
N TRP A 161 -10.71 -0.74 -6.83
CA TRP A 161 -11.74 0.20 -6.44
C TRP A 161 -11.37 1.54 -7.09
N CYS A 162 -12.01 1.85 -8.21
CA CYS A 162 -11.89 3.15 -8.87
C CYS A 162 -13.18 3.94 -8.59
N ALA A 163 -13.01 5.15 -8.05
CA ALA A 163 -13.89 6.26 -8.38
C ALA A 163 -13.48 6.82 -9.75
#